data_AF-A0A364K400-F1
#
_entry.id   AF-A0A364K400-F1
#
_cell.length_a   1.000
_cell.length_b   1.000
_cell.length_c   1.000
_cell.angle_alpha   90.00
_cell.angle_beta   90.00
_cell.angle_gamma   90.00
#
_symmetry.space_group_name_H-M   'P 1'
#
loop_
_entity.id
_entity.type
_entity.pdbx_description
1 polymer ?
#
loop_
_entity_poly.entity_id
_entity_poly.type
_entity_poly.pdbx_seq_one_letter_code
_entity_poly.pdbx_strand_id
1 'polypeptide(L)' 'MNEESFGVAPLVKKATPSELTDSEIIGIIQVFGEATRRAIEAGFDGIEIHGANDGIHLAVFSPHANRRNDRWG' A
#
# COMPACT_ATOMS: atom_id res chain seq x y z
N MET A 1 -43.23 -0.81 -18.45
CA MET A 1 -41.77 -0.99 -18.55
C MET A 1 -41.20 -0.01 -17.55
N ASN A 2 -40.85 -0.53 -16.38
CA ASN A 2 -40.48 0.30 -15.24
C ASN A 2 -38.96 0.15 -15.16
N GLU A 3 -38.24 1.23 -15.41
CA GLU A 3 -36.78 1.25 -15.31
C GLU A 3 -36.39 1.17 -13.83
N GLU A 4 -36.14 -0.05 -13.35
CA GLU A 4 -35.38 -0.25 -12.13
C GLU A 4 -33.93 0.17 -12.42
N SER A 5 -33.63 1.43 -12.08
CA SER A 5 -32.27 1.93 -11.93
C SER A 5 -31.53 1.07 -10.91
N PHE A 6 -30.65 0.18 -11.40
CA PHE A 6 -29.62 -0.45 -10.57
C PHE A 6 -28.73 0.66 -10.00
N GLY A 7 -29.02 1.06 -8.76
CA GLY A 7 -28.26 2.09 -8.06
C GLY A 7 -26.80 1.69 -7.96
N VAL A 8 -25.92 2.48 -8.58
CA VAL A 8 -24.49 2.45 -8.30
C VAL A 8 -24.29 2.68 -6.81
N ALA A 9 -23.70 1.70 -6.12
CA ALA A 9 -23.36 1.84 -4.71
C ALA A 9 -22.53 3.13 -4.52
N PRO A 10 -22.74 3.90 -3.44
CA PRO A 10 -22.02 5.15 -3.23
C PRO A 10 -20.51 4.89 -3.24
N LEU A 11 -19.77 5.69 -4.01
CA LEU A 11 -18.32 5.67 -3.98
C LEU A 11 -17.87 5.94 -2.54
N VAL A 12 -17.31 4.91 -1.89
CA VAL A 12 -16.72 5.06 -0.55
C VAL A 12 -15.62 6.09 -0.66
N LYS A 13 -15.78 7.22 0.03
CA LYS A 13 -14.76 8.27 0.09
C LYS A 13 -13.50 7.67 0.70
N LYS A 14 -12.40 7.63 -0.07
CA LYS A 14 -11.10 7.18 0.45
C LYS A 14 -10.71 8.07 1.65
N ALA A 15 -10.29 7.42 2.73
CA ALA A 15 -9.78 8.14 3.89
C ALA A 15 -8.50 8.89 3.49
N THR A 16 -8.32 10.10 4.05
CA THR A 16 -7.07 10.83 3.90
C THR A 16 -5.97 10.05 4.63
N PRO A 17 -4.86 9.69 3.97
CA PRO A 17 -3.77 8.98 4.62
C PRO A 17 -3.05 9.88 5.63
N SER A 18 -2.56 9.28 6.71
CA SER A 18 -1.63 9.91 7.66
C SER A 18 -0.18 9.64 7.24
N GLU A 19 0.70 10.60 7.48
CA GLU A 19 2.13 10.42 7.30
C GLU A 19 2.68 9.43 8.34
N LEU A 20 3.47 8.45 7.89
CA LEU A 20 4.08 7.43 8.77
C LEU A 20 5.25 7.99 9.57
N THR A 21 5.44 7.50 10.79
CA THR A 21 6.65 7.75 11.58
C THR A 21 7.80 6.85 11.13
N ASP A 22 9.04 7.21 11.49
CA ASP A 22 10.23 6.38 11.22
C ASP A 22 10.07 4.94 11.76
N SER A 23 9.53 4.80 12.98
CA SER A 23 9.27 3.49 13.59
C SER A 23 8.23 2.67 12.85
N GLU A 24 7.18 3.31 12.31
CA GLU A 24 6.16 2.61 11.52
C GLU A 24 6.73 2.14 10.18
N ILE A 25 7.57 2.95 9.53
CA ILE A 25 8.25 2.55 8.29
C ILE A 25 9.17 1.35 8.55
N ILE A 26 9.93 1.38 9.64
CA ILE A 26 10.78 0.25 10.05
C ILE A 26 9.93 -0.99 10.36
N GLY A 27 8.79 -0.83 11.02
CA GLY A 27 7.84 -1.91 11.26
C GLY A 27 7.31 -2.53 9.96
N ILE A 28 6.97 -1.70 8.96
CA ILE A 28 6.51 -2.18 7.65
C ILE A 28 7.61 -3.00 6.95
N ILE A 29 8.87 -2.55 7.00
CA ILE A 29 10.01 -3.30 6.45
C ILE A 29 10.12 -4.69 7.11
N GLN A 30 9.95 -4.76 8.44
CA GLN A 30 9.95 -6.04 9.16
C GLN A 30 8.78 -6.93 8.73
N VAL A 31 7.59 -6.37 8.51
CA VAL A 31 6.42 -7.12 7.99
C VAL A 31 6.70 -7.73 6.62
N PHE A 32 7.37 -7.01 5.71
CA PHE A 32 7.78 -7.59 4.42
C PHE A 32 8.79 -8.74 4.60
N GLY A 33 9.73 -8.60 5.53
CA GLY A 33 10.65 -9.68 5.90
C GLY A 33 9.92 -10.92 6.43
N GLU A 34 8.97 -10.73 7.33
CA GLU A 34 8.16 -11.82 7.89
C GLU A 34 7.24 -12.47 6.84
N ALA A 35 6.67 -11.67 5.93
CA ALA A 35 5.89 -12.19 4.80
C ALA A 35 6.75 -13.05 3.88
N THR A 36 7.99 -12.62 3.60
CA THR A 36 8.97 -13.38 2.81
C THR A 36 9.33 -14.69 3.51
N ARG A 37 9.57 -14.67 4.82
CA ARG A 37 9.83 -15.87 5.62
C ARG A 37 8.69 -16.89 5.48
N ARG A 38 7.44 -16.43 5.57
CA ARG A 38 6.25 -17.28 5.41
C ARG A 38 6.09 -17.82 3.99
N ALA A 39 6.44 -17.04 2.97
CA ALA A 39 6.42 -17.50 1.58
C ALA A 39 7.41 -18.65 1.35
N ILE A 40 8.61 -18.58 1.94
CA ILE A 40 9.59 -19.67 1.93
C ILE A 40 9.02 -20.91 2.61
N GLU A 41 8.43 -20.77 3.80
CA GLU A 41 7.82 -21.89 4.53
C GLU A 41 6.65 -22.55 3.78
N ALA A 42 5.91 -21.76 3.01
CA ALA A 42 4.82 -22.23 2.17
C ALA A 42 5.29 -22.87 0.85
N GLY A 43 6.59 -22.85 0.55
CA GLY A 43 7.16 -23.49 -0.64
C GLY A 43 7.06 -22.66 -1.92
N PHE A 44 6.92 -21.33 -1.82
CA PHE A 44 7.03 -20.45 -2.99
C PHE A 44 8.49 -20.39 -3.47
N ASP A 45 8.68 -20.41 -4.79
CA ASP A 45 10.02 -20.28 -5.41
C ASP A 45 10.58 -18.85 -5.33
N GLY A 46 9.71 -17.86 -5.11
CA GLY A 46 10.09 -16.46 -5.04
C GLY A 46 8.94 -15.56 -4.62
N ILE A 47 9.27 -14.29 -4.41
CA ILE A 47 8.32 -13.22 -4.08
C ILE A 47 8.52 -12.07 -5.06
N GLU A 48 7.45 -11.35 -5.33
CA GLU A 48 7.49 -10.08 -6.05
C GLU A 48 7.12 -8.95 -5.08
N ILE A 49 7.93 -7.88 -5.05
CA ILE A 49 7.56 -6.67 -4.34
C ILE A 49 6.69 -5.83 -5.26
N HIS A 50 5.41 -5.71 -4.92
CA HIS A 50 4.47 -4.91 -5.70
C HIS A 50 4.79 -3.41 -5.55
N GLY A 51 5.48 -2.87 -6.55
CA GLY A 51 5.92 -1.47 -6.61
C GLY A 51 5.08 -0.57 -7.54
N ALA A 52 3.98 -1.09 -8.08
CA ALA A 52 3.12 -0.37 -9.02
C ALA A 52 1.84 0.18 -8.33
N ASN A 53 0.98 0.84 -9.12
CA ASN A 53 -0.42 1.16 -8.81
C ASN A 53 -0.71 1.68 -7.39
N ASP A 54 -0.68 3.01 -7.17
CA ASP A 54 -1.07 3.71 -5.91
C ASP A 54 -0.54 3.12 -4.58
N GLY A 55 0.39 2.17 -4.61
CA GLY A 55 0.92 1.47 -3.45
C GLY A 55 1.98 2.27 -2.68
N ILE A 56 2.31 1.80 -1.48
CA ILE A 56 3.24 2.49 -0.57
C ILE A 56 4.63 2.72 -1.18
N HIS A 57 5.13 1.79 -1.97
CA HIS A 57 6.42 1.94 -2.65
C HIS A 57 6.39 3.08 -3.68
N LEU A 58 5.34 3.13 -4.50
CA LEU A 58 5.17 4.21 -5.48
C LEU A 58 4.97 5.56 -4.79
N ALA A 59 4.29 5.58 -3.63
CA ALA A 59 4.10 6.78 -2.84
C ALA A 59 5.44 7.37 -2.38
N VAL A 60 6.43 6.55 -2.01
CA VAL A 60 7.78 7.00 -1.60
C VAL A 60 8.53 7.68 -2.74
N PHE A 61 8.42 7.18 -3.98
CA PHE A 61 9.17 7.72 -5.13
C PHE A 61 8.51 8.93 -5.82
N SER A 62 7.27 9.24 -5.49
CA SER A 62 6.51 10.30 -6.16
C SER A 62 6.60 11.62 -5.38
N PRO A 63 7.17 12.71 -5.94
CA PRO A 63 7.17 14.03 -5.29
C PRO A 63 5.75 14.58 -5.04
N HIS A 64 4.75 14.05 -5.75
CA HIS A 64 3.36 14.41 -5.51
C HIS A 64 2.84 13.85 -4.18
N ALA A 65 3.23 12.61 -3.85
CA ALA A 65 2.75 11.85 -2.71
C ALA A 65 3.68 11.94 -1.49
N ASN A 66 5.00 11.91 -1.70
CA ASN A 66 6.02 12.07 -0.67
C ASN A 66 6.50 13.52 -0.61
N ARG A 67 6.21 14.18 0.51
CA ARG A 67 6.62 15.57 0.81
C ARG A 67 7.43 15.65 2.10
N ARG A 68 7.99 14.52 2.53
CA ARG A 68 8.77 14.40 3.75
C ARG A 68 10.10 15.15 3.62
N ASN A 69 10.69 15.50 4.75
CA ASN A 69 12.00 16.14 4.86
C ASN A 69 12.97 15.34 5.74
N ASP A 70 12.67 14.06 5.95
CA ASP A 70 13.49 13.11 6.70
C ASP A 70 14.20 12.13 5.76
N ARG A 71 14.81 11.07 6.30
CA ARG A 71 15.56 10.10 5.49
C ARG A 71 14.72 9.25 4.53
N TRP A 72 13.40 9.39 4.55
CA TRP A 72 12.47 8.65 3.70
C TRP A 72 11.88 9.51 2.58
N GLY A 73 12.29 10.78 2.46
CA GLY A 73 11.90 11.71 1.39
C GLY A 73 13.08 12.50 0.83
#